data_AF-A0A7V9C4I8-F1
#
_entry.id   AF-A0A7V9C4I8-F1
#
_cell.length_a   1.000
_cell.length_b   1.000
_cell.length_c   1.000
_cell.angle_alpha   90.00
_cell.angle_beta   90.00
_cell.angle_gamma   90.00
#
_symmetry.space_group_name_H-M   'P 1'
#
loop_
_entity.id
_entity.type
_entity.pdbx_description
1 polymer ?
#
loop_
_entity_poly.entity_id
_entity_poly.type
_entity_poly.pdbx_seq_one_letter_code
_entity_poly.pdbx_strand_id
1 'polypeptide(L)'
;MTLEKKWEKFKGGPLAKRGQEVRVTLNRKGLIYMNAKMYQCLGRPKAVALYYSREDDAIAVEPAYPRFVENFQVVKKQMGWAVHASTFCRHHKIRIPNTERFIRPDLTNEGQLILNLRETVTVGGIVKGSRDAHSGQNRER
;
A
#
# COMPACT_ATOMS: atom_id res chain seq x y z
N MET A 1 8.50 11.63 -38.72
CA MET A 1 7.44 11.87 -37.71
C MET A 1 8.06 12.70 -36.59
N THR A 2 7.66 13.97 -36.43
CA THR A 2 8.42 14.98 -35.66
C THR A 2 7.59 15.62 -34.55
N LEU A 3 6.90 14.80 -33.75
CA LEU A 3 6.27 15.26 -32.50
C LEU A 3 7.31 15.46 -31.38
N GLU A 4 8.40 14.70 -31.40
CA GLU A 4 9.38 14.64 -30.30
C GLU A 4 10.32 15.87 -30.18
N LYS A 5 10.41 16.72 -31.21
CA LYS A 5 11.37 17.84 -31.22
C LYS A 5 10.88 19.11 -30.50
N LYS A 6 9.58 19.20 -30.19
CA LYS A 6 8.96 20.41 -29.59
C LYS A 6 7.99 20.13 -28.44
N TRP A 7 7.65 18.86 -28.21
CA TRP A 7 6.58 18.49 -27.29
C TRP A 7 7.05 17.38 -26.35
N GLU A 8 6.95 17.64 -25.05
CA GLU A 8 7.15 16.62 -24.03
C GLU A 8 5.87 15.79 -23.88
N LYS A 9 5.98 14.46 -24.00
CA LYS A 9 4.84 13.57 -23.78
C LYS A 9 4.49 13.57 -22.29
N PHE A 10 3.33 14.12 -21.96
CA PHE A 10 2.77 14.03 -20.61
C PHE A 10 2.60 12.55 -20.22
N LYS A 11 3.35 12.11 -19.21
CA LYS A 11 3.30 10.72 -18.68
C LYS A 11 2.34 10.56 -17.50
N GLY A 12 1.77 11.66 -17.00
CA GLY A 12 0.69 11.59 -16.02
C GLY A 12 -0.56 11.10 -16.71
N GLY A 13 -0.85 9.80 -16.68
CA GLY A 13 -2.11 9.29 -17.22
C GLY A 13 -3.33 10.05 -16.63
N PRO A 14 -4.52 9.95 -17.26
CA PRO A 14 -5.73 10.54 -16.70
C PRO A 14 -5.89 10.12 -15.24
N LEU A 15 -6.17 11.09 -14.36
CA LEU A 15 -6.41 10.85 -12.94
C LEU A 15 -7.58 9.86 -12.86
N ALA A 16 -7.30 8.60 -12.54
CA ALA A 16 -8.36 7.61 -12.40
C ALA A 16 -9.36 8.13 -11.36
N LYS A 17 -10.65 8.11 -11.68
CA LYS A 17 -11.69 8.55 -10.75
C LYS A 17 -11.48 7.83 -9.42
N ARG A 18 -11.57 8.57 -8.30
CA ARG A 18 -11.35 8.04 -6.95
C ARG A 18 -12.14 6.73 -6.77
N GLY A 19 -11.44 5.61 -6.57
CA GLY A 19 -12.03 4.28 -6.40
C GLY A 19 -11.95 3.34 -7.62
N GLN A 20 -11.58 3.82 -8.81
CA GLN A 20 -11.36 2.96 -9.98
C GLN A 20 -9.95 2.37 -10.09
N GLU A 21 -8.97 2.91 -9.37
CA GLU A 21 -7.63 2.33 -9.26
C GLU A 21 -7.61 1.22 -8.21
N VAL A 22 -6.89 0.13 -8.44
CA VAL A 22 -6.58 -0.84 -7.37
C VAL A 22 -5.65 -0.16 -6.36
N ARG A 23 -5.98 -0.24 -5.08
CA ARG A 23 -5.18 0.42 -4.04
C ARG A 23 -4.96 -0.52 -2.87
N VAL A 24 -3.68 -0.70 -2.56
CA VAL A 24 -3.21 -1.41 -1.37
C VAL A 24 -2.22 -0.52 -0.62
N THR A 25 -2.33 -0.48 0.70
CA THR A 25 -1.34 0.17 1.57
C THR A 25 -0.91 -0.73 2.72
N LEU A 26 0.29 -0.50 3.23
CA LEU A 26 0.80 -1.08 4.47
C LEU A 26 1.23 0.07 5.40
N ASN A 27 0.77 0.05 6.64
CA ASN A 27 1.16 1.08 7.62
C ASN A 27 2.14 0.56 8.68
N ARG A 28 2.71 1.49 9.45
CA ARG A 28 3.60 1.21 10.59
C ARG A 28 3.09 0.21 11.65
N LYS A 29 1.79 -0.06 11.69
CA LYS A 29 1.17 -1.04 12.60
C LYS A 29 1.03 -2.43 11.98
N GLY A 30 1.52 -2.63 10.76
CA GLY A 30 1.35 -3.88 10.02
C GLY A 30 -0.08 -4.08 9.51
N LEU A 31 -0.83 -3.00 9.27
CA LEU A 31 -2.17 -3.11 8.68
C LEU A 31 -2.06 -3.04 7.16
N ILE A 32 -2.36 -4.14 6.48
CA ILE A 32 -2.55 -4.16 5.02
C ILE A 32 -3.98 -3.71 4.75
N TYR A 33 -4.16 -2.63 4.01
CA TYR A 33 -5.47 -2.07 3.67
C TYR A 33 -5.73 -2.19 2.17
N MET A 34 -6.94 -2.61 1.81
CA MET A 34 -7.40 -2.75 0.44
C MET A 34 -8.65 -1.90 0.21
N ASN A 35 -8.71 -1.24 -0.95
CA ASN A 35 -9.96 -0.61 -1.39
C ASN A 35 -10.95 -1.65 -1.94
N ALA A 36 -12.17 -1.21 -2.23
CA ALA A 36 -13.24 -2.08 -2.75
C ALA A 36 -12.86 -2.80 -4.03
N LYS A 37 -12.21 -2.11 -4.97
CA LYS A 37 -11.80 -2.70 -6.24
C LYS A 37 -10.78 -3.83 -6.03
N MET A 38 -9.73 -3.60 -5.23
CA MET A 38 -8.76 -4.64 -4.94
C MET A 38 -9.38 -5.83 -4.22
N TYR A 39 -10.24 -5.59 -3.22
CA TYR A 39 -10.95 -6.67 -2.52
C TYR A 39 -11.82 -7.52 -3.46
N GLN A 40 -12.48 -6.87 -4.43
CA GLN A 40 -13.25 -7.57 -5.47
C GLN A 40 -12.34 -8.38 -6.40
N CYS A 41 -11.24 -7.80 -6.87
CA CYS A 41 -10.26 -8.48 -7.72
C CYS A 41 -9.63 -9.70 -7.02
N LEU A 42 -9.40 -9.62 -5.71
CA LEU A 42 -8.90 -10.73 -4.90
C LEU A 42 -9.95 -11.83 -4.61
N GLY A 43 -11.17 -11.72 -5.16
CA GLY A 43 -12.22 -12.73 -4.98
C GLY A 43 -13.04 -12.60 -3.70
N ARG A 44 -12.99 -11.44 -3.03
CA ARG A 44 -13.72 -11.15 -1.78
C ARG A 44 -13.47 -12.17 -0.65
N PRO A 45 -12.19 -12.48 -0.33
CA PRO A 45 -11.88 -13.50 0.66
C PRO A 45 -12.36 -13.10 2.07
N LYS A 46 -12.66 -14.09 2.90
CA LYS A 46 -12.91 -13.89 4.34
C LYS A 46 -11.61 -13.94 5.16
N ALA A 47 -10.61 -14.67 4.68
CA ALA A 47 -9.28 -14.75 5.25
C ALA A 47 -8.23 -14.89 4.15
N VAL A 48 -6.97 -14.62 4.48
CA VAL A 48 -5.83 -14.74 3.55
C VAL A 48 -4.65 -15.43 4.22
N ALA A 49 -3.89 -16.18 3.43
CA ALA A 49 -2.55 -16.63 3.80
C ALA A 49 -1.53 -15.56 3.36
N LEU A 50 -0.47 -15.37 4.15
CA LEU A 50 0.58 -14.39 3.89
C LEU A 50 1.93 -15.09 3.74
N TYR A 51 2.64 -14.78 2.67
CA TYR A 51 3.98 -15.30 2.38
C TYR A 51 4.94 -14.14 2.20
N TYR A 52 6.21 -14.34 2.59
CA TYR A 52 7.26 -13.35 2.40
C TYR A 52 8.42 -13.94 1.60
N SER A 53 8.72 -13.34 0.45
CA SER A 53 9.95 -13.59 -0.29
C SER A 53 11.03 -12.64 0.21
N ARG A 54 12.11 -13.18 0.80
CA ARG A 54 13.27 -12.38 1.22
C ARG A 54 14.09 -11.91 0.02
N GLU A 55 14.14 -12.70 -1.03
CA GLU A 55 14.89 -12.42 -2.26
C GLU A 55 14.29 -11.22 -2.99
N ASP A 56 12.97 -11.26 -3.19
CA ASP A 56 12.24 -10.22 -3.92
C ASP A 56 11.82 -9.04 -3.04
N ASP A 57 11.94 -9.19 -1.71
CA ASP A 57 11.42 -8.23 -0.72
C ASP A 57 9.92 -7.95 -0.98
N ALA A 58 9.15 -9.03 -1.10
CA ALA A 58 7.75 -8.99 -1.53
C ALA A 58 6.87 -9.82 -0.60
N ILE A 59 5.63 -9.37 -0.43
CA ILE A 59 4.58 -10.08 0.31
C ILE A 59 3.60 -10.65 -0.72
N ALA A 60 3.34 -11.95 -0.68
CA ALA A 60 2.23 -12.55 -1.40
C ALA A 60 1.02 -12.71 -0.47
N VAL A 61 -0.15 -12.37 -0.97
CA VAL A 61 -1.44 -12.47 -0.28
C VAL A 61 -2.34 -13.40 -1.07
N GLU A 62 -2.71 -14.53 -0.48
CA GLU A 62 -3.50 -15.57 -1.13
C GLU A 62 -4.87 -15.70 -0.44
N PRO A 63 -5.99 -15.73 -1.17
CA PRO A 63 -7.30 -16.09 -0.61
C PRO A 63 -7.26 -17.43 0.13
N ALA A 64 -7.76 -17.47 1.36
CA ALA A 64 -7.67 -18.67 2.19
C ALA A 64 -8.93 -18.90 3.04
N TYR A 65 -9.04 -20.10 3.62
CA TYR A 65 -10.18 -20.46 4.47
C TYR A 65 -9.99 -19.93 5.90
N PRO A 66 -11.02 -19.29 6.49
CA PRO A 66 -10.93 -18.68 7.82
C PRO A 66 -10.86 -19.68 8.97
N ARG A 67 -11.05 -20.98 8.70
CA ARG A 67 -11.02 -22.05 9.70
C ARG A 67 -9.60 -22.38 10.17
N PHE A 68 -8.60 -22.10 9.34
CA PHE A 68 -7.20 -22.36 9.67
C PHE A 68 -6.62 -21.21 10.48
N VAL A 69 -5.92 -21.53 11.57
CA VAL A 69 -5.47 -20.57 12.59
C VAL A 69 -4.30 -19.71 12.11
N GLU A 70 -3.55 -20.20 11.13
CA GLU A 70 -2.44 -19.54 10.46
C GLU A 70 -2.91 -18.45 9.48
N ASN A 71 -4.19 -18.47 9.07
CA ASN A 71 -4.73 -17.51 8.13
C ASN A 71 -5.21 -16.22 8.83
N PHE A 72 -4.99 -15.10 8.17
CA PHE A 72 -5.35 -13.79 8.68
C PHE A 72 -6.74 -13.39 8.19
N GLN A 73 -7.62 -13.02 9.12
CA GLN A 73 -8.98 -12.58 8.79
C GLN A 73 -8.97 -11.24 8.02
N VAL A 74 -9.84 -11.14 7.01
CA VAL A 74 -10.10 -9.89 6.29
C VAL A 74 -11.28 -9.18 6.96
N VAL A 75 -11.01 -8.01 7.54
CA VAL A 75 -11.98 -7.26 8.33
C VAL A 75 -12.46 -6.04 7.55
N LYS A 76 -13.79 -5.86 7.46
CA LYS A 76 -14.39 -4.67 6.86
C LYS A 76 -14.10 -3.42 7.71
N LYS A 77 -13.74 -2.32 7.05
CA LYS A 77 -13.55 -0.98 7.63
C LYS A 77 -14.53 -0.01 6.96
N GLN A 78 -14.59 1.23 7.45
CA GLN A 78 -15.53 2.24 6.93
C GLN A 78 -15.41 2.45 5.41
N MET A 79 -14.18 2.45 4.87
CA MET A 79 -13.92 2.78 3.46
C MET A 79 -13.21 1.65 2.67
N GLY A 80 -13.22 0.41 3.18
CA GLY A 80 -12.44 -0.68 2.60
C GLY A 80 -12.32 -1.91 3.49
N TRP A 81 -11.27 -2.70 3.26
CA TRP A 81 -11.00 -3.96 3.97
C TRP A 81 -9.56 -3.96 4.47
N ALA A 82 -9.31 -4.66 5.57
CA ALA A 82 -7.99 -4.71 6.15
C ALA A 82 -7.61 -6.08 6.68
N VAL A 83 -6.32 -6.38 6.61
CA VAL A 83 -5.67 -7.56 7.19
C VAL A 83 -4.69 -7.07 8.26
N HIS A 84 -4.87 -7.56 9.49
CA HIS A 84 -4.01 -7.21 10.62
C HIS A 84 -2.75 -8.09 10.64
N ALA A 85 -1.75 -7.73 9.84
CA ALA A 85 -0.53 -8.49 9.60
C ALA A 85 0.64 -8.12 10.54
N SER A 86 0.38 -7.57 11.72
CA SER A 86 1.42 -7.10 12.64
C SER A 86 2.39 -8.20 13.09
N THR A 87 1.87 -9.39 13.42
CA THR A 87 2.68 -10.55 13.80
C THR A 87 3.55 -11.03 12.65
N PHE A 88 2.99 -11.11 11.44
CA PHE A 88 3.71 -11.47 10.21
C PHE A 88 4.86 -10.48 9.92
N CYS A 89 4.56 -9.17 9.93
CA CYS A 89 5.56 -8.13 9.69
C CYS A 89 6.69 -8.20 10.73
N ARG A 90 6.36 -8.39 12.01
CA ARG A 90 7.34 -8.53 13.09
C ARG A 90 8.21 -9.79 12.89
N HIS A 91 7.60 -10.92 12.56
CA HIS A 91 8.32 -12.18 12.34
C HIS A 91 9.34 -12.07 11.21
N HIS A 92 8.94 -11.44 10.09
CA HIS A 92 9.82 -11.27 8.93
C HIS A 92 10.74 -10.04 9.00
N LYS A 93 10.65 -9.24 10.06
CA LYS A 93 11.38 -7.98 10.27
C LYS A 93 11.05 -6.90 9.22
N ILE A 94 9.84 -6.93 8.67
CA ILE A 94 9.32 -5.91 7.75
C ILE A 94 9.01 -4.66 8.56
N ARG A 95 9.73 -3.56 8.30
CA ARG A 95 9.62 -2.30 9.03
C ARG A 95 9.22 -1.18 8.09
N ILE A 96 8.04 -0.63 8.32
CA ILE A 96 7.52 0.51 7.56
C ILE A 96 7.41 1.71 8.51
N PRO A 97 8.14 2.82 8.27
CA PRO A 97 8.11 3.97 9.17
C PRO A 97 6.78 4.73 9.10
N ASN A 98 6.14 4.73 7.93
CA ASN A 98 4.96 5.53 7.61
C ASN A 98 3.85 4.65 7.01
N THR A 99 2.88 5.25 6.31
CA THR A 99 1.94 4.48 5.49
C THR A 99 2.43 4.50 4.06
N GLU A 100 2.73 3.31 3.54
CA GLU A 100 3.23 3.09 2.20
C GLU A 100 2.11 2.56 1.32
N ARG A 101 1.97 3.14 0.13
CA ARG A 101 1.08 2.65 -0.93
C ARG A 101 1.92 1.90 -1.95
N PHE A 102 1.50 0.69 -2.30
CA PHE A 102 2.13 -0.07 -3.37
C PHE A 102 1.81 0.59 -4.71
N ILE A 103 2.84 0.86 -5.52
CA ILE A 103 2.70 1.54 -6.81
C ILE A 103 2.02 0.60 -7.81
N ARG A 104 2.41 -0.67 -7.81
CA ARG A 104 1.88 -1.72 -8.68
C ARG A 104 1.55 -2.97 -7.85
N PRO A 105 0.38 -3.01 -7.17
CA PRO A 105 -0.14 -4.25 -6.63
C PRO A 105 -0.47 -5.19 -7.80
N ASP A 106 0.26 -6.29 -7.92
CA ASP A 106 0.12 -7.23 -9.02
C ASP A 106 -0.78 -8.40 -8.62
N LEU A 107 -1.74 -8.75 -9.46
CA LEU A 107 -2.63 -9.88 -9.21
C LEU A 107 -2.30 -10.96 -10.24
N THR A 108 -1.75 -12.08 -9.77
CA THR A 108 -1.36 -13.18 -10.64
C THR A 108 -2.58 -13.88 -11.24
N ASN A 109 -2.37 -14.68 -12.27
CA ASN A 109 -3.43 -15.47 -12.90
C ASN A 109 -4.01 -16.53 -11.93
N GLU A 110 -3.23 -16.92 -10.93
CA GLU A 110 -3.60 -17.85 -9.86
C GLU A 110 -4.37 -17.16 -8.72
N GLY A 111 -4.61 -15.85 -8.80
CA GLY A 111 -5.39 -15.10 -7.82
C GLY A 111 -4.59 -14.65 -6.59
N GLN A 112 -3.26 -14.66 -6.65
CA GLN A 112 -2.39 -14.18 -5.59
C GLN A 112 -2.08 -12.70 -5.81
N LEU A 113 -2.16 -11.91 -4.74
CA LEU A 113 -1.76 -10.50 -4.78
C LEU A 113 -0.31 -10.37 -4.33
N ILE A 114 0.56 -9.86 -5.20
CA ILE A 114 1.97 -9.61 -4.93
C ILE A 114 2.19 -8.13 -4.62
N LEU A 115 2.83 -7.88 -3.48
CA LEU A 115 3.11 -6.57 -2.93
C LEU A 115 4.62 -6.39 -2.76
N ASN A 116 5.25 -5.73 -3.73
CA ASN A 116 6.68 -5.45 -3.71
C ASN A 116 7.00 -4.27 -2.77
N LEU A 117 7.76 -4.52 -1.70
CA LEU A 117 8.08 -3.49 -0.69
C LEU A 117 9.01 -2.40 -1.23
N ARG A 118 9.77 -2.69 -2.29
CA ARG A 118 10.64 -1.75 -2.99
C ARG A 118 9.88 -0.82 -3.94
N GLU A 119 8.65 -1.19 -4.33
CA GLU A 119 7.80 -0.39 -5.22
C GLU A 119 6.66 0.30 -4.46
N THR A 120 7.03 1.24 -3.58
CA THR A 120 6.08 1.96 -2.72
C THR A 120 6.23 3.48 -2.78
N VAL A 121 5.15 4.19 -2.41
CA VAL A 121 5.15 5.63 -2.18
C VAL A 121 4.52 5.96 -0.83
N THR A 122 5.16 6.83 -0.06
CA THR A 122 4.64 7.26 1.22
C THR A 122 3.40 8.13 1.04
N VAL A 123 2.29 7.74 1.65
CA VAL A 123 0.99 8.43 1.53
C VAL A 123 0.41 8.90 2.87
N GLY A 124 1.11 8.67 3.98
CA GLY A 124 0.67 9.15 5.29
C GLY A 124 1.76 9.07 6.34
N GLY A 125 1.85 10.09 7.18
CA GLY A 125 2.90 10.27 8.18
C GLY A 125 3.00 11.75 8.53
N ILE A 126 3.49 12.07 9.72
CA ILE A 126 3.87 13.45 10.03
C ILE A 126 5.19 13.69 9.31
N VAL A 127 5.20 14.57 8.30
CA VAL A 127 6.46 15.14 7.79
C VAL A 127 7.04 15.95 8.95
N LYS A 128 8.00 15.37 9.67
CA LYS A 128 8.76 16.06 10.70
C LYS A 128 9.75 16.98 9.97
N GLY A 129 9.26 18.10 9.43
CA GLY A 129 10.07 19.00 8.60
C GLY A 129 9.43 20.31 8.13
N SER A 130 8.19 20.65 8.50
CA SER A 130 7.56 21.91 8.08
C SER A 130 7.10 22.78 9.26
N ARG A 131 7.90 22.84 10.33
CA ARG A 131 7.73 23.79 11.44
C ARG A 131 9.07 24.29 11.96
N ASP A 132 9.95 24.73 11.07
CA ASP A 132 11.14 25.52 11.43
C ASP A 132 11.38 26.60 10.37
N ALA A 133 10.43 27.52 10.24
CA ALA A 133 10.65 28.80 9.59
C ALA A 133 9.59 29.77 10.14
N HIS A 134 10.03 30.88 10.75
CA HIS A 134 9.25 31.90 11.48
C HIS A 134 9.22 31.77 13.01
N SER A 135 10.40 31.77 13.62
CA SER A 135 10.57 32.44 14.92
C SER A 135 11.89 33.19 14.92
N GLY A 136 11.86 34.44 14.47
CA GLY A 136 13.02 35.32 14.52
C GLY A 136 12.66 36.71 14.05
N GLN A 137 12.81 37.68 14.96
CA GLN A 137 12.68 39.13 14.79
C GLN A 137 11.28 39.73 15.01
N ASN A 138 10.97 40.04 16.27
CA ASN A 138 10.67 41.43 16.60
C ASN A 138 10.91 41.71 18.09
N ARG A 139 12.06 42.31 18.39
CA ARG A 139 12.29 43.17 19.55
C ARG A 139 13.16 44.30 19.05
N GLU A 140 12.55 45.47 18.84
CA GLU A 140 13.12 46.80 19.08
C GLU A 140 12.11 47.86 18.61
N ARG A 141 11.35 48.39 19.56
CA ARG A 141 11.32 49.82 19.98
C ARG A 141 10.08 50.07 20.82
#